data_AF-A0A3C7W3U2-F1
#
_entry.id   AF-A0A3C7W3U2-F1
#
_cell.length_a   1.000
_cell.length_b   1.000
_cell.length_c   1.000
_cell.angle_alpha   90.00
_cell.angle_beta   90.00
_cell.angle_gamma   90.00
#
_symmetry.space_group_name_H-M   'P 1'
#
loop_
_entity.id
_entity.type
_entity.pdbx_description
1 polymer ?
#
loop_
_entity_poly.entity_id
_entity_poly.type
_entity_poly.pdbx_seq_one_letter_code
_entity_poly.pdbx_strand_id
1 'polypeptide(L)'
;MNKIANFTAPGIEDATAEKTIGILDNRMVALIDLALTLKHVHWNVVGPNFIGVHEMLDPQVEAVREMVDQVAERIATLGGEPVGTP
;
A
#
# COMPACT_ATOMS: atom_id res chain seq x y z
N MET A 1 -14.50 -7.68 -2.76
CA MET A 1 -14.61 -6.66 -1.70
C MET A 1 -15.86 -5.88 -1.92
N ASN A 2 -16.60 -5.59 -0.85
CA ASN A 2 -17.85 -4.86 -0.95
C ASN A 2 -17.56 -3.36 -0.79
N LYS A 3 -18.05 -2.56 -1.74
CA LYS A 3 -18.26 -1.14 -1.56
C LYS A 3 -19.20 -0.96 -0.36
N ILE A 4 -18.82 -0.11 0.60
CA ILE A 4 -19.56 0.02 1.87
C ILE A 4 -20.39 1.31 1.87
N ALA A 5 -19.95 2.32 1.13
CA ALA A 5 -20.68 3.55 0.97
C ALA A 5 -21.53 3.55 -0.32
N ASN A 6 -22.71 4.16 -0.24
CA ASN A 6 -23.61 4.36 -1.39
C ASN A 6 -23.18 5.53 -2.31
N PHE A 7 -21.89 5.87 -2.34
CA PHE A 7 -21.32 6.92 -3.20
C PHE A 7 -20.00 6.44 -3.81
N THR A 8 -19.58 7.10 -4.90
CA THR A 8 -18.21 7.01 -5.42
C THR A 8 -17.78 8.38 -5.95
N ALA A 9 -16.54 8.50 -6.43
CA ALA A 9 -16.02 9.76 -6.96
C ALA A 9 -16.87 10.25 -8.17
N PRO A 10 -17.14 11.57 -8.28
CA PRO A 10 -17.94 12.11 -9.37
C PRO A 10 -17.38 11.73 -10.75
N GLY A 11 -18.27 11.26 -11.63
CA GLY A 11 -17.91 10.85 -12.99
C GLY A 11 -17.34 9.42 -13.12
N ILE A 12 -17.37 8.63 -12.04
CA ILE A 12 -17.00 7.21 -12.06
C ILE A 12 -18.26 6.35 -11.89
N GLU A 13 -18.46 5.38 -12.78
CA GLU A 13 -19.53 4.39 -12.63
C GLU A 13 -19.23 3.42 -11.47
N ASP A 14 -20.27 2.98 -10.77
CA ASP A 14 -20.13 2.08 -9.61
C ASP A 14 -19.36 0.80 -9.94
N ALA A 15 -19.65 0.16 -11.08
CA ALA A 15 -18.93 -1.03 -11.51
C ALA A 15 -17.43 -0.78 -11.74
N THR A 16 -17.08 0.41 -12.24
CA THR A 16 -15.68 0.83 -12.43
C THR A 16 -15.01 1.09 -11.08
N ALA A 17 -15.71 1.74 -10.15
CA ALA A 17 -15.23 1.98 -8.80
C ALA A 17 -14.97 0.66 -8.06
N GLU A 18 -15.91 -0.28 -8.08
CA GLU A 18 -15.77 -1.61 -7.45
C GLU A 18 -14.58 -2.39 -8.00
N LYS A 19 -14.43 -2.43 -9.33
CA LYS A 19 -13.28 -3.07 -9.97
C LYS A 19 -11.97 -2.42 -9.56
N THR A 20 -11.94 -1.08 -9.52
CA THR A 20 -10.75 -0.32 -9.15
C THR A 20 -10.38 -0.55 -7.68
N ILE A 21 -11.36 -0.55 -6.78
CA ILE A 21 -11.17 -0.88 -5.36
C ILE A 21 -10.53 -2.26 -5.22
N GLY A 22 -11.05 -3.28 -5.92
CA GLY A 22 -10.47 -4.63 -5.87
C GLY A 22 -9.01 -4.71 -6.35
N ILE A 23 -8.64 -3.91 -7.35
CA ILE A 23 -7.23 -3.83 -7.82
C ILE A 23 -6.35 -3.11 -6.79
N LEU A 24 -6.85 -2.00 -6.26
CA LEU A 24 -6.11 -1.19 -5.29
C LEU A 24 -5.91 -1.92 -3.98
N ASP A 25 -6.89 -2.69 -3.51
CA ASP A 25 -6.74 -3.43 -2.26
C ASP A 25 -5.64 -4.51 -2.36
N ASN A 26 -5.63 -5.28 -3.45
CA ASN A 26 -4.52 -6.21 -3.73
C ASN A 26 -3.16 -5.49 -3.82
N ARG A 27 -3.13 -4.28 -4.39
CA ARG A 27 -1.90 -3.47 -4.45
C ARG A 27 -1.49 -3.00 -3.05
N MET A 28 -2.43 -2.55 -2.23
CA MET A 28 -2.20 -2.09 -0.86
C MET A 28 -1.58 -3.20 -0.01
N VAL A 29 -2.17 -4.40 -0.05
CA VAL A 29 -1.65 -5.58 0.66
C VAL A 29 -0.22 -5.91 0.22
N ALA A 30 0.06 -5.89 -1.09
CA ALA A 30 1.42 -6.11 -1.60
C ALA A 30 2.42 -5.02 -1.15
N LEU A 31 1.99 -3.76 -1.04
CA LEU A 31 2.84 -2.67 -0.55
C LEU A 31 3.10 -2.77 0.96
N ILE A 32 2.10 -3.19 1.76
CA ILE A 32 2.28 -3.45 3.19
C ILE A 32 3.32 -4.56 3.39
N ASP A 33 3.16 -5.68 2.67
CA ASP A 33 4.11 -6.79 2.70
C ASP A 33 5.53 -6.35 2.27
N LEU A 34 5.63 -5.53 1.22
CA LEU A 34 6.90 -4.98 0.77
C LEU A 34 7.55 -4.09 1.84
N ALA A 35 6.81 -3.20 2.49
CA ALA A 35 7.36 -2.34 3.55
C ALA A 35 7.91 -3.14 4.73
N LEU A 36 7.19 -4.19 5.14
CA LEU A 36 7.64 -5.10 6.20
C LEU A 36 8.85 -5.92 5.76
N THR A 37 8.85 -6.44 4.53
CA THR A 37 9.97 -7.18 3.95
C THR A 37 11.23 -6.32 3.84
N LEU A 38 11.09 -5.06 3.42
CA LEU A 38 12.22 -4.12 3.34
C LEU A 38 12.81 -3.87 4.73
N LYS A 39 11.99 -3.67 5.77
CA LYS A 39 12.50 -3.55 7.14
C LYS A 39 13.14 -4.84 7.66
N HIS A 40 12.55 -5.98 7.35
CA HIS A 40 13.15 -7.27 7.66
C HIS A 40 14.57 -7.38 7.05
N VAL A 41 14.72 -7.08 5.75
CA VAL A 41 16.03 -7.10 5.10
C VAL A 41 16.97 -6.07 5.73
N HIS A 42 16.52 -4.84 5.95
CA HIS A 42 17.30 -3.76 6.56
C HIS A 42 17.93 -4.17 7.90
N TRP A 43 17.23 -4.95 8.73
CA TRP A 43 17.81 -5.48 9.98
C TRP A 43 18.76 -6.67 9.79
N ASN A 44 18.66 -7.40 8.67
CA ASN A 44 19.37 -8.66 8.44
C ASN A 44 20.51 -8.57 7.41
N VAL A 45 20.81 -7.38 6.87
CA VAL A 45 21.99 -7.18 6.01
C VAL A 45 23.28 -7.37 6.82
N VAL A 46 24.26 -8.06 6.23
CA VAL A 46 25.61 -8.23 6.78
C VAL A 46 26.66 -8.07 5.66
N GLY A 47 27.89 -7.70 6.02
CA GLY A 47 29.03 -7.65 5.10
C GLY A 47 29.74 -6.29 5.03
N PRO A 48 30.81 -6.17 4.20
CA PRO A 48 31.67 -4.98 4.16
C PRO A 48 30.97 -3.67 3.84
N ASN A 49 29.83 -3.72 3.14
CA ASN A 49 29.03 -2.56 2.74
C ASN A 49 27.76 -2.39 3.58
N PHE A 50 27.72 -2.99 4.79
CA PHE A 50 26.54 -3.03 5.67
C PHE A 50 25.85 -1.67 5.79
N ILE A 51 26.57 -0.64 6.22
CA ILE A 51 25.96 0.65 6.57
C ILE A 51 25.30 1.31 5.35
N GLY A 52 25.95 1.22 4.18
CA GLY A 52 25.43 1.82 2.96
C GLY A 52 24.13 1.17 2.51
N VAL A 53 24.03 -0.16 2.54
CA VAL A 53 22.80 -0.87 2.15
C VAL A 53 21.72 -0.73 3.23
N HIS A 54 22.09 -0.77 4.50
CA HIS A 54 21.18 -0.58 5.63
C HIS A 54 20.47 0.77 5.56
N GLU A 55 21.23 1.87 5.42
CA GLU A 55 20.68 3.23 5.31
C GLU A 55 19.96 3.44 3.97
N MET A 56 20.42 2.83 2.87
CA MET A 56 19.75 2.91 1.56
C MET A 56 18.31 2.37 1.59
N LEU A 57 18.03 1.35 2.40
CA LEU A 57 16.71 0.72 2.45
C LEU A 57 15.66 1.59 3.16
N ASP A 58 16.06 2.48 4.07
CA ASP A 58 15.12 3.27 4.87
C ASP A 58 14.29 4.27 4.05
N PRO A 59 14.88 5.08 3.15
CA PRO A 59 14.10 5.92 2.24
C PRO A 59 13.10 5.12 1.39
N GLN A 60 13.43 3.87 1.04
CA GLN A 60 12.51 3.02 0.29
C GLN A 60 11.36 2.49 1.15
N VAL A 61 11.61 2.16 2.43
CA VAL A 61 10.55 1.80 3.39
C VAL A 61 9.56 2.95 3.52
N GLU A 62 10.06 4.17 3.73
CA GLU A 62 9.21 5.35 3.90
C GLU A 62 8.40 5.65 2.63
N ALA A 63 9.04 5.62 1.45
CA ALA A 63 8.34 5.79 0.18
C ALA A 63 7.24 4.72 -0.05
N VAL A 64 7.49 3.45 0.29
CA VAL A 64 6.48 2.40 0.15
C VAL A 64 5.33 2.59 1.15
N ARG A 65 5.60 3.05 2.37
CA ARG A 65 4.57 3.37 3.37
C ARG A 65 3.69 4.54 2.91
N GLU A 66 4.27 5.56 2.31
CA GLU A 66 3.50 6.64 1.67
C GLU A 66 2.62 6.10 0.53
N MET A 67 3.09 5.13 -0.24
CA MET A 67 2.27 4.48 -1.28
C MET A 67 1.11 3.67 -0.67
N VAL A 68 1.31 2.98 0.47
CA VAL A 68 0.23 2.29 1.18
C VAL A 68 -0.89 3.28 1.54
N ASP A 69 -0.51 4.40 2.15
CA ASP A 69 -1.44 5.46 2.57
C ASP A 69 -2.22 6.03 1.38
N GLN A 70 -1.53 6.44 0.31
CA GLN A 70 -2.17 6.96 -0.90
C GLN A 70 -3.16 5.96 -1.53
N VAL A 71 -2.82 4.67 -1.54
CA VAL A 71 -3.71 3.63 -2.07
C VAL A 71 -4.91 3.41 -1.15
N ALA A 72 -4.71 3.38 0.16
CA ALA A 72 -5.78 3.24 1.15
C ALA A 72 -6.78 4.41 1.07
N GLU A 73 -6.28 5.65 1.03
CA GLU A 73 -7.11 6.84 0.87
C GLU A 73 -7.85 6.85 -0.48
N ARG A 74 -7.24 6.30 -1.53
CA ARG A 74 -7.91 6.17 -2.82
C ARG A 74 -9.05 5.15 -2.78
N ILE A 75 -8.89 4.03 -2.07
CA ILE A 75 -9.97 3.06 -1.83
C ILE A 75 -11.13 3.75 -1.09
N ALA A 76 -10.83 4.48 -0.02
CA ALA A 76 -11.82 5.23 0.76
C ALA A 76 -12.57 6.27 -0.10
N THR A 77 -11.83 7.02 -0.94
CA THR A 77 -12.40 8.01 -1.86
C THR A 77 -13.39 7.39 -2.86
N LEU A 78 -13.17 6.14 -3.26
CA LEU A 78 -14.05 5.42 -4.18
C LEU A 78 -15.27 4.79 -3.48
N GLY A 79 -15.38 4.91 -2.14
CA GLY A 79 -16.47 4.37 -1.32
C GLY A 79 -16.21 2.95 -0.77
N GLY A 80 -14.98 2.44 -0.91
CA GLY A 80 -14.54 1.18 -0.31
C GLY A 80 -13.96 1.38 1.09
N GLU A 81 -13.79 0.29 1.83
CA GLU A 81 -13.01 0.26 3.07
C GLU A 81 -11.67 -0.41 2.80
N PRO A 82 -10.53 0.28 2.98
CA PRO A 82 -9.22 -0.34 2.88
C PRO A 82 -8.99 -1.28 4.07
N VAL A 83 -8.59 -2.52 3.81
CA VAL A 83 -8.28 -3.51 4.86
C VAL A 83 -6.77 -3.69 5.01
N GLY A 84 -6.18 -3.01 6.00
CA GLY A 84 -4.73 -3.04 6.26
C GLY A 84 -4.30 -3.91 7.45
N THR A 85 -5.20 -4.69 8.04
CA THR A 85 -4.89 -5.53 9.21
C THR A 85 -4.03 -6.75 8.82
N PRO A 86 -3.11 -7.21 9.70
CA PRO A 86 -2.40 -8.48 9.52
C PRO A 86 -3.30 -9.72 9.46
#